data_AF-S7VNM7-F1
#
_entry.id   AF-S7VNM7-F1
#
_cell.length_a   1.000
_cell.length_b   1.000
_cell.length_c   1.000
_cell.angle_alpha   90.00
_cell.angle_beta   90.00
_cell.angle_gamma   90.00
#
_symmetry.space_group_name_H-M   'P 1'
#
loop_
_entity.id
_entity.type
_entity.pdbx_description
1 polymer ?
#
loop_
_entity_poly.entity_id
_entity_poly.type
_entity_poly.pdbx_seq_one_letter_code
_entity_poly.pdbx_strand_id
1 'polypeptide(L)'
;MPQILKSIDFDLKNTVFSYIPNTAEIAYYGMIEGLEDYLSEKRKEILIEGKPHLDDLEELLNFRPRVEKLVTKDVKLRTFITNDSDRDVMVSNVYDTTYEVIRSGIDTIVLIDDSIVRGTTIEKSVLTTLDKLKPKRIIIVSSAPQIRFPDCYGIDMSMMKDFIAFRAAVELINDRGGMDDLLQRVYKKCIDEPNGQENFVKEIYEPFTDQEVSDKIAKIVTSEKIEAEVHVIYQTVQNLHLSCPAHTGDWYFTGDFPTDGGIRVVKKAFVNYMEGKEVRAY
;
A
#
# COMPACT_ATOMS: atom_id res chain seq x y z
N MET A 1 13.02 2.03 4.36
CA MET A 1 14.02 2.03 3.27
C MET A 1 14.47 0.63 2.84
N PRO A 2 14.95 -0.28 3.72
CA PRO A 2 15.56 -1.55 3.27
C PRO A 2 14.64 -2.42 2.39
N GLN A 3 13.34 -2.47 2.69
CA GLN A 3 12.33 -3.19 1.88
C GLN A 3 12.25 -2.65 0.45
N ILE A 4 12.27 -1.32 0.28
CA ILE A 4 12.22 -0.66 -1.03
C ILE A 4 13.48 -0.99 -1.83
N LEU A 5 14.66 -0.83 -1.23
CA LEU A 5 15.94 -1.14 -1.88
C LEU A 5 16.01 -2.60 -2.36
N LYS A 6 15.52 -3.55 -1.54
CA LYS A 6 15.45 -4.95 -1.93
C LYS A 6 14.48 -5.19 -3.10
N SER A 7 13.33 -4.50 -3.11
CA SER A 7 12.30 -4.67 -4.17
C SER A 7 12.70 -4.13 -5.53
N ILE A 8 13.67 -3.21 -5.57
CA ILE A 8 14.28 -2.69 -6.81
C ILE A 8 15.60 -3.40 -7.13
N ASP A 9 15.91 -4.52 -6.47
CA ASP A 9 17.16 -5.26 -6.65
C ASP A 9 18.42 -4.39 -6.44
N PHE A 10 18.31 -3.37 -5.58
CA PHE A 10 19.29 -2.31 -5.35
C PHE A 10 19.67 -1.47 -6.60
N ASP A 11 18.89 -1.55 -7.68
CA ASP A 11 19.09 -0.81 -8.93
C ASP A 11 18.55 0.62 -8.84
N LEU A 12 19.28 1.49 -8.17
CA LEU A 12 18.92 2.91 -8.05
C LEU A 12 19.07 3.67 -9.37
N LYS A 13 19.91 3.20 -10.30
CA LYS A 13 20.18 3.87 -11.59
C LYS A 13 18.98 3.80 -12.52
N ASN A 14 18.27 2.67 -12.51
CA ASN A 14 17.06 2.46 -13.29
C ASN A 14 15.78 2.58 -12.45
N THR A 15 15.84 3.28 -11.30
CA THR A 15 14.66 3.53 -10.46
C THR A 15 14.29 5.00 -10.46
N VAL A 16 13.01 5.29 -10.62
CA VAL A 16 12.43 6.64 -10.50
C VAL A 16 11.49 6.66 -9.30
N PHE A 17 11.79 7.54 -8.34
CA PHE A 17 10.99 7.73 -7.14
C PHE A 17 9.97 8.85 -7.33
N SER A 18 8.75 8.61 -6.88
CA SER A 18 7.64 9.56 -6.96
C SER A 18 6.67 9.35 -5.79
N TYR A 19 5.66 10.21 -5.69
CA TYR A 19 4.63 10.13 -4.65
C TYR A 19 3.27 10.58 -5.15
N ILE A 20 2.20 10.18 -4.45
CA ILE A 20 0.85 10.69 -4.70
C ILE A 20 0.66 12.03 -3.97
N PRO A 21 0.35 13.14 -4.68
CA PRO A 21 0.24 14.45 -4.05
C PRO A 21 -0.87 14.57 -2.99
N ASN A 22 -0.62 15.45 -2.00
CA ASN A 22 -1.49 15.94 -0.91
C ASN A 22 -1.38 15.25 0.46
N THR A 23 -1.06 13.95 0.54
CA THR A 23 -1.03 13.26 1.85
C THR A 23 0.24 12.44 2.08
N ALA A 24 0.91 11.99 1.02
CA ALA A 24 2.14 11.20 1.13
C ALA A 24 3.44 12.04 1.16
N GLU A 25 3.35 13.36 1.06
CA GLU A 25 4.53 14.24 0.89
C GLU A 25 5.54 14.15 2.04
N ILE A 26 5.06 14.12 3.30
CA ILE A 26 5.95 14.01 4.46
C ILE A 26 6.67 12.65 4.46
N ALA A 27 5.94 11.56 4.21
CA ALA A 27 6.51 10.23 4.12
C ALA A 27 7.49 10.11 2.95
N TYR A 28 7.20 10.80 1.85
CA TYR A 28 8.07 10.90 0.69
C TYR A 28 9.41 11.57 1.02
N TYR A 29 9.40 12.72 1.71
CA TYR A 29 10.67 13.35 2.12
C TYR A 29 11.50 12.47 3.05
N GLY A 30 10.86 11.79 4.02
CA GLY A 30 11.56 10.83 4.87
C GLY A 30 12.12 9.63 4.11
N MET A 31 11.44 9.19 3.04
CA MET A 31 11.97 8.18 2.12
C MET A 31 13.21 8.71 1.36
N ILE A 32 13.19 9.93 0.86
CA ILE A 32 14.35 10.52 0.18
C ILE A 32 15.54 10.68 1.13
N GLU A 33 15.32 11.16 2.36
CA GLU A 33 16.36 11.24 3.39
C GLU A 33 16.99 9.87 3.67
N GLY A 34 16.17 8.83 3.88
CA GLY A 34 16.68 7.47 4.09
C GLY A 34 17.43 6.89 2.88
N LEU A 35 17.17 7.39 1.67
CA LEU A 35 17.90 7.00 0.47
C LEU A 35 19.26 7.72 0.38
N GLU A 36 19.31 8.99 0.77
CA GLU A 36 20.54 9.76 0.89
C GLU A 36 21.47 9.19 1.97
N ASP A 37 20.92 8.76 3.11
CA ASP A 37 21.65 8.06 4.17
C ASP A 37 22.28 6.77 3.65
N TYR A 38 21.49 5.97 2.91
CA TYR A 38 21.99 4.73 2.29
C TYR A 38 23.15 5.00 1.32
N LEU A 39 23.03 6.01 0.45
CA LEU A 39 24.09 6.40 -0.47
C LEU A 39 25.33 6.91 0.26
N SER A 40 25.14 7.67 1.35
CA SER A 40 26.24 8.20 2.17
C SER A 40 27.02 7.09 2.86
N GLU A 41 26.34 6.10 3.45
CA GLU A 41 26.98 4.92 4.02
C GLU A 41 27.70 4.10 2.94
N LYS A 42 27.11 3.90 1.75
CA LYS A 42 27.80 3.21 0.64
C LYS A 42 29.08 3.92 0.19
N ARG A 43 29.04 5.25 0.10
CA ARG A 43 30.23 6.06 -0.21
C ARG A 43 31.30 5.92 0.86
N LYS A 44 30.91 5.92 2.14
CA LYS A 44 31.82 5.74 3.28
C LYS A 44 32.50 4.37 3.28
N GLU A 45 31.75 3.30 3.00
CA GLU A 45 32.28 1.94 2.87
C GLU A 45 33.37 1.84 1.80
N ILE A 46 33.22 2.56 0.69
CA ILE A 46 34.18 2.53 -0.42
C ILE A 46 35.38 3.44 -0.15
N LEU A 47 35.12 4.69 0.25
CA LEU A 47 36.17 5.73 0.38
C LEU A 47 36.99 5.62 1.67
N ILE A 48 36.37 5.23 2.78
CA ILE A 48 37.02 5.19 4.09
C ILE A 48 37.46 3.76 4.42
N GLU A 49 36.56 2.78 4.25
CA GLU A 49 36.85 1.39 4.61
C GLU A 49 37.61 0.63 3.51
N GLY A 50 37.76 1.23 2.33
CA GLY A 50 38.55 0.68 1.22
C GLY A 50 37.94 -0.60 0.62
N LYS A 51 36.62 -0.79 0.72
CA LYS A 51 35.97 -1.96 0.12
C LYS A 51 36.14 -1.93 -1.40
N PRO A 52 36.43 -3.09 -2.04
CA PRO A 52 36.57 -3.15 -3.48
C PRO A 52 35.25 -2.75 -4.16
N HIS A 53 35.35 -1.91 -5.18
CA HIS A 53 34.23 -1.42 -5.97
C HIS A 53 34.52 -1.59 -7.45
N LEU A 54 33.47 -1.82 -8.24
CA LEU A 54 33.56 -2.10 -9.67
C LEU A 54 33.29 -0.85 -10.53
N ASP A 55 32.54 0.13 -10.00
CA ASP A 55 32.15 1.31 -10.77
C ASP A 55 33.15 2.47 -10.61
N ASP A 56 33.03 3.45 -11.50
CA ASP A 56 33.85 4.66 -11.47
C ASP A 56 33.57 5.49 -10.20
N LEU A 57 34.63 5.92 -9.53
CA LEU A 57 34.56 6.77 -8.33
C LEU A 57 33.83 8.09 -8.62
N GLU A 58 34.01 8.65 -9.82
CA GLU A 58 33.32 9.88 -10.21
C GLU A 58 31.81 9.65 -10.37
N GLU A 59 31.39 8.50 -10.92
CA GLU A 59 29.98 8.12 -11.02
C GLU A 59 29.37 7.94 -9.62
N LEU A 60 30.05 7.24 -8.71
CA LEU A 60 29.59 7.02 -7.33
C LEU A 60 29.37 8.34 -6.55
N LEU A 61 30.29 9.29 -6.69
CA LEU A 61 30.23 10.58 -6.02
C LEU A 61 29.13 11.47 -6.59
N ASN A 62 28.95 11.46 -7.91
CA ASN A 62 27.97 12.30 -8.60
C ASN A 62 26.57 11.67 -8.68
N PHE A 63 26.43 10.37 -8.40
CA PHE A 63 25.16 9.67 -8.47
C PHE A 63 24.09 10.34 -7.61
N ARG A 64 22.94 10.61 -8.23
CA ARG A 64 21.73 11.09 -7.57
C ARG A 64 20.55 10.23 -7.97
N PRO A 65 19.70 9.81 -7.02
CA PRO A 65 18.44 9.15 -7.34
C PRO A 65 17.57 10.01 -8.26
N ARG A 66 16.89 9.37 -9.20
CA ARG A 66 15.92 10.05 -10.07
C ARG A 66 14.62 10.24 -9.30
N VAL A 67 14.22 11.49 -9.17
CA VAL A 67 13.07 11.94 -8.40
C VAL A 67 12.19 12.76 -9.31
N GLU A 68 10.96 12.33 -9.51
CA GLU A 68 10.07 12.91 -10.51
C GLU A 68 8.64 12.98 -10.01
N LYS A 69 7.90 14.00 -10.45
CA LYS A 69 6.47 14.11 -10.16
C LYS A 69 5.66 13.43 -11.27
N LEU A 70 5.42 12.13 -11.11
CA LEU A 70 4.76 11.31 -12.13
C LEU A 70 3.23 11.36 -12.06
N VAL A 71 2.69 11.61 -10.86
CA VAL A 71 1.25 11.67 -10.62
C VAL A 71 0.86 13.08 -10.20
N THR A 72 -0.05 13.68 -10.95
CA THR A 72 -0.81 14.86 -10.54
C THR A 72 -2.19 14.39 -10.10
N LYS A 73 -2.62 14.82 -8.91
CA LYS A 73 -3.98 14.63 -8.45
C LYS A 73 -4.74 15.89 -8.84
N ASP A 74 -5.72 15.77 -9.74
CA ASP A 74 -6.62 16.89 -9.99
C ASP A 74 -7.24 17.32 -8.67
N VAL A 75 -6.92 18.55 -8.25
CA VAL A 75 -7.64 19.22 -7.17
C VAL A 75 -9.06 19.28 -7.68
N LYS A 76 -9.96 18.48 -7.06
CA LYS A 76 -11.37 18.45 -7.42
C LYS A 76 -11.89 19.89 -7.48
N LEU A 77 -12.01 20.42 -8.70
CA LEU A 77 -12.99 21.45 -8.99
C LEU A 77 -14.32 20.86 -8.51
N ARG A 78 -15.01 21.55 -7.60
CA ARG A 78 -16.40 21.21 -7.27
C ARG A 78 -17.19 21.37 -8.57
N THR A 79 -17.41 20.28 -9.30
CA THR A 79 -18.25 20.28 -10.50
C THR A 79 -19.67 20.59 -10.07
N PHE A 80 -20.06 21.86 -10.21
CA PHE A 80 -21.46 22.24 -10.23
C PHE A 80 -22.09 21.61 -11.47
N ILE A 81 -22.90 20.57 -11.24
CA ILE A 81 -23.90 19.93 -12.12
C ILE A 81 -23.56 19.97 -13.63
N THR A 82 -23.08 18.84 -14.17
CA THR A 82 -22.99 18.59 -15.62
C THR A 82 -23.09 17.08 -15.89
N ASN A 83 -23.68 16.72 -17.04
CA ASN A 83 -24.16 15.39 -17.41
C ASN A 83 -23.11 14.26 -17.29
N ASP A 84 -23.58 13.08 -16.90
CA ASP A 84 -22.78 11.88 -16.59
C ASP A 84 -21.94 11.34 -17.77
N SER A 85 -22.16 11.81 -19.00
CA SER A 85 -21.45 11.33 -20.20
C SER A 85 -20.06 11.94 -20.41
N ASP A 86 -19.72 13.04 -19.72
CA ASP A 86 -18.48 13.80 -19.97
C ASP A 86 -17.43 13.67 -18.86
N ARG A 87 -17.68 12.85 -17.82
CA ARG A 87 -16.74 12.71 -16.68
C ARG A 87 -15.51 11.88 -16.98
N ASP A 88 -15.61 10.88 -17.85
CA ASP A 88 -14.47 10.00 -18.16
C ASP A 88 -13.45 10.65 -19.11
N VAL A 89 -13.81 11.75 -19.77
CA VAL A 89 -12.98 12.44 -20.77
C VAL A 89 -12.16 13.60 -20.17
N MET A 90 -12.58 14.17 -19.04
CA MET A 90 -11.84 15.30 -18.42
C MET A 90 -10.63 14.88 -17.57
N VAL A 91 -10.51 13.61 -17.19
CA VAL A 91 -9.40 13.10 -16.35
C VAL A 91 -8.16 12.75 -17.20
N SER A 92 -8.28 12.69 -18.53
CA SER A 92 -7.18 12.26 -19.41
C SER A 92 -6.22 13.38 -19.83
N ASN A 93 -6.59 14.65 -19.67
CA ASN A 93 -5.86 15.79 -20.28
C ASN A 93 -4.87 16.51 -19.34
N VAL A 94 -4.52 15.93 -18.18
CA VAL A 94 -3.54 16.51 -17.23
C VAL A 94 -2.22 15.72 -17.17
N TYR A 95 -2.06 14.68 -18.02
CA TYR A 95 -0.93 13.74 -17.97
C TYR A 95 0.03 13.85 -19.16
N ASP A 96 0.46 15.06 -19.55
CA ASP A 96 1.27 15.27 -20.76
C ASP A 96 2.62 15.97 -20.54
N THR A 97 3.19 15.90 -19.32
CA THR A 97 4.49 16.53 -19.02
C THR A 97 5.61 15.56 -18.63
N THR A 98 5.37 14.24 -18.67
CA THR A 98 6.35 13.22 -18.26
C THR A 98 6.74 12.23 -19.36
N TYR A 99 6.28 12.47 -20.60
CA TYR A 99 6.82 11.76 -21.77
C TYR A 99 8.34 11.95 -21.80
N GLU A 100 9.09 10.85 -21.97
CA GLU A 100 10.56 10.74 -21.91
C GLU A 100 11.22 10.68 -20.51
N VAL A 101 10.47 10.87 -19.43
CA VAL A 101 11.03 10.72 -18.07
C VAL A 101 11.29 9.26 -17.73
N ILE A 102 10.50 8.32 -18.28
CA ILE A 102 10.61 6.88 -18.02
C ILE A 102 11.12 6.16 -19.27
N ARG A 103 12.18 5.36 -19.12
CA ARG A 103 12.71 4.50 -20.18
C ARG A 103 11.91 3.20 -20.23
N SER A 104 11.16 3.05 -21.32
CA SER A 104 10.29 1.91 -21.59
C SER A 104 11.02 0.57 -21.41
N GLY A 105 10.44 -0.35 -20.63
CA GLY A 105 10.96 -1.70 -20.38
C GLY A 105 12.25 -1.76 -19.54
N ILE A 106 12.78 -0.62 -19.09
CA ILE A 106 14.01 -0.53 -18.32
C ILE A 106 13.72 -0.04 -16.90
N ASP A 107 13.05 1.11 -16.80
CA ASP A 107 12.92 1.81 -15.52
C ASP A 107 11.86 1.15 -14.61
N THR A 108 12.16 1.15 -13.31
CA THR A 108 11.24 0.80 -12.23
C THR A 108 10.70 2.07 -11.59
N ILE A 109 9.39 2.15 -11.41
CA ILE A 109 8.75 3.27 -10.73
C ILE A 109 8.48 2.88 -9.28
N VAL A 110 8.96 3.66 -8.33
CA VAL A 110 8.60 3.55 -6.91
C VAL A 110 7.69 4.72 -6.56
N LEU A 111 6.43 4.43 -6.25
CA LEU A 111 5.42 5.43 -5.93
C LEU A 111 4.95 5.26 -4.48
N ILE A 112 5.21 6.26 -3.64
CA ILE A 112 4.71 6.25 -2.26
C ILE A 112 3.32 6.90 -2.13
N ASP A 113 2.46 6.25 -1.35
CA ASP A 113 1.15 6.74 -0.93
C ASP A 113 1.04 6.69 0.60
N ASP A 114 0.09 7.43 1.18
CA ASP A 114 -0.10 7.48 2.63
C ASP A 114 -0.53 6.10 3.17
N SER A 115 -1.53 5.50 2.53
CA SER A 115 -2.24 4.31 2.98
C SER A 115 -3.04 3.71 1.83
N ILE A 116 -3.24 2.40 1.87
CA ILE A 116 -4.07 1.69 0.88
C ILE A 116 -5.24 1.04 1.61
N VAL A 117 -6.41 1.68 1.54
CA VAL A 117 -7.66 1.15 2.16
C VAL A 117 -8.39 0.24 1.19
N ARG A 118 -8.98 0.80 0.12
CA ARG A 118 -9.85 0.08 -0.83
C ARG A 118 -9.16 -0.45 -2.07
N GLY A 119 -7.96 0.06 -2.38
CA GLY A 119 -7.22 -0.27 -3.60
C GLY A 119 -7.79 0.36 -4.90
N THR A 120 -9.05 0.82 -4.92
CA THR A 120 -9.71 1.29 -6.15
C THR A 120 -9.02 2.47 -6.83
N THR A 121 -8.40 3.38 -6.07
CA THR A 121 -7.65 4.51 -6.64
C THR A 121 -6.42 4.03 -7.40
N ILE A 122 -5.71 3.04 -6.83
CA ILE A 122 -4.53 2.44 -7.42
C ILE A 122 -4.91 1.65 -8.67
N GLU A 123 -5.91 0.79 -8.54
CA GLU A 123 -6.44 -0.05 -9.62
C GLU A 123 -6.94 0.76 -10.81
N LYS A 124 -7.79 1.78 -10.58
CA LYS A 124 -8.48 2.48 -11.68
C LYS A 124 -7.63 3.55 -12.35
N SER A 125 -6.85 4.30 -11.58
CA SER A 125 -6.23 5.54 -12.06
C SER A 125 -4.71 5.46 -12.05
N VAL A 126 -4.10 5.13 -10.91
CA VAL A 126 -2.65 5.23 -10.75
C VAL A 126 -1.91 4.24 -11.63
N LEU A 127 -2.22 2.94 -11.52
CA LEU A 127 -1.52 1.92 -12.30
C LEU A 127 -1.76 2.10 -13.80
N THR A 128 -3.01 2.30 -14.21
CA THR A 128 -3.35 2.57 -15.62
C THR A 128 -2.60 3.77 -16.20
N THR A 129 -2.35 4.81 -15.39
CA THR A 129 -1.63 6.00 -15.85
C THR A 129 -0.13 5.75 -15.93
N LEU A 130 0.45 5.11 -14.91
CA LEU A 130 1.87 4.79 -14.89
C LEU A 130 2.26 3.74 -15.94
N ASP A 131 1.39 2.77 -16.20
CA ASP A 131 1.63 1.71 -17.19
C ASP A 131 1.71 2.25 -18.63
N LYS A 132 1.07 3.40 -18.94
CA LYS A 132 1.25 4.09 -20.24
C LYS A 132 2.69 4.52 -20.50
N LEU A 133 3.48 4.73 -19.45
CA LEU A 133 4.91 5.04 -19.54
C LEU A 133 5.77 3.79 -19.84
N LYS A 134 5.14 2.62 -19.86
CA LYS A 134 5.73 1.29 -20.12
C LYS A 134 6.93 0.98 -19.23
N PRO A 135 6.85 1.20 -17.90
CA PRO A 135 7.94 0.83 -17.00
C PRO A 135 8.15 -0.69 -17.01
N LYS A 136 9.34 -1.13 -16.61
CA LYS A 136 9.60 -2.56 -16.34
C LYS A 136 8.74 -3.05 -15.17
N ARG A 137 8.68 -2.25 -14.10
CA ARG A 137 8.05 -2.58 -12.83
C ARG A 137 7.47 -1.32 -12.18
N ILE A 138 6.31 -1.47 -11.53
CA ILE A 138 5.69 -0.44 -10.70
C ILE A 138 5.61 -0.98 -9.27
N ILE A 139 6.19 -0.24 -8.33
CA ILE A 139 6.19 -0.58 -6.91
C ILE A 139 5.41 0.49 -6.16
N ILE A 140 4.25 0.13 -5.64
CA ILE A 140 3.45 1.00 -4.78
C ILE A 140 3.90 0.79 -3.33
N VAL A 141 4.26 1.88 -2.64
CA VAL A 141 4.71 1.85 -1.25
C VAL A 141 3.68 2.57 -0.38
N SER A 142 3.08 1.85 0.56
CA SER A 142 2.21 2.44 1.60
C SER A 142 3.06 2.83 2.80
N SER A 143 2.99 4.10 3.21
CA SER A 143 3.63 4.57 4.44
C SER A 143 2.95 4.02 5.70
N ALA A 144 1.71 3.55 5.60
CA ALA A 144 1.00 2.84 6.65
C ALA A 144 1.09 1.31 6.49
N PRO A 145 0.96 0.54 7.59
CA PRO A 145 0.68 -0.89 7.52
C PRO A 145 -0.64 -1.23 6.83
N GLN A 146 -0.83 -2.54 6.57
CA GLN A 146 -2.05 -3.05 5.99
C GLN A 146 -3.24 -2.75 6.91
N ILE A 147 -4.21 -1.98 6.42
CA ILE A 147 -5.45 -1.69 7.16
C ILE A 147 -6.33 -2.93 7.05
N ARG A 148 -6.42 -3.68 8.15
CA ARG A 148 -7.04 -5.01 8.24
C ARG A 148 -8.40 -5.01 8.92
N PHE A 149 -8.66 -4.04 9.79
CA PHE A 149 -9.85 -3.98 10.64
C PHE A 149 -10.51 -2.60 10.59
N PRO A 150 -11.83 -2.52 10.83
CA PRO A 150 -12.55 -1.25 10.82
C PRO A 150 -12.16 -0.37 12.00
N ASP A 151 -12.27 0.94 11.81
CA ASP A 151 -12.15 1.91 12.89
C ASP A 151 -13.53 2.23 13.50
N CYS A 152 -13.54 2.40 14.82
CA CYS A 152 -14.73 2.74 15.59
C CYS A 152 -14.56 4.01 16.44
N TYR A 153 -13.46 4.75 16.26
CA TYR A 153 -13.10 5.90 17.10
C TYR A 153 -13.15 7.24 16.35
N GLY A 154 -13.72 7.25 15.13
CA GLY A 154 -14.06 8.47 14.42
C GLY A 154 -13.67 8.49 12.95
N ILE A 155 -12.98 7.46 12.45
CA ILE A 155 -12.59 7.35 11.04
C ILE A 155 -13.64 6.52 10.28
N ASP A 156 -14.09 7.00 9.12
CA ASP A 156 -15.13 6.33 8.30
C ASP A 156 -14.58 5.11 7.55
N MET A 157 -14.26 4.05 8.29
CA MET A 157 -13.74 2.77 7.81
C MET A 157 -14.48 1.64 8.52
N SER A 158 -15.70 1.32 8.07
CA SER A 158 -16.61 0.46 8.85
C SER A 158 -17.00 -0.87 8.20
N MET A 159 -16.77 -1.05 6.90
CA MET A 159 -17.20 -2.23 6.15
C MET A 159 -16.02 -3.14 5.81
N MET A 160 -16.06 -4.39 6.25
CA MET A 160 -14.97 -5.36 6.01
C MET A 160 -14.63 -5.53 4.53
N LYS A 161 -15.65 -5.62 3.67
CA LYS A 161 -15.48 -5.79 2.21
C LYS A 161 -14.71 -4.65 1.53
N ASP A 162 -14.66 -3.47 2.15
CA ASP A 162 -13.98 -2.32 1.57
C ASP A 162 -12.47 -2.39 1.77
N PHE A 163 -11.95 -3.20 2.71
CA PHE A 163 -10.52 -3.33 2.94
C PHE A 163 -9.88 -4.29 1.94
N ILE A 164 -8.91 -3.77 1.17
CA ILE A 164 -8.19 -4.58 0.19
C ILE A 164 -7.39 -5.70 0.86
N ALA A 165 -6.86 -5.48 2.07
CA ALA A 165 -6.15 -6.51 2.84
C ALA A 165 -7.08 -7.65 3.26
N PHE A 166 -8.32 -7.34 3.64
CA PHE A 166 -9.31 -8.36 3.96
C PHE A 166 -9.73 -9.15 2.71
N ARG A 167 -10.00 -8.46 1.59
CA ARG A 167 -10.28 -9.11 0.30
C ARG A 167 -9.14 -10.05 -0.13
N ALA A 168 -7.90 -9.61 0.02
CA ALA A 168 -6.71 -10.41 -0.26
C ALA A 168 -6.62 -11.65 0.64
N ALA A 169 -6.86 -11.52 1.95
CA ALA A 169 -6.90 -12.67 2.85
C ALA A 169 -8.00 -13.67 2.47
N VAL A 170 -9.20 -13.19 2.14
CA VAL A 170 -10.32 -14.05 1.68
C VAL A 170 -9.97 -14.78 0.40
N GLU A 171 -9.39 -14.11 -0.59
CA GLU A 171 -8.97 -14.78 -1.83
C GLU A 171 -7.82 -15.77 -1.59
N LEU A 172 -6.88 -15.48 -0.69
CA LEU A 172 -5.82 -16.42 -0.32
C LEU A 172 -6.36 -17.68 0.37
N ILE A 173 -7.39 -17.54 1.21
CA ILE A 173 -8.11 -18.67 1.81
C ILE A 173 -8.69 -19.57 0.73
N ASN A 174 -9.34 -18.96 -0.28
CA ASN A 174 -9.93 -19.70 -1.40
C ASN A 174 -8.86 -20.36 -2.29
N ASP A 175 -7.73 -19.69 -2.53
CA ASP A 175 -6.65 -20.19 -3.39
C ASP A 175 -5.91 -21.41 -2.80
N ARG A 176 -5.66 -21.41 -1.48
CA ARG A 176 -4.83 -22.45 -0.84
C ARG A 176 -5.53 -23.81 -0.70
N GLY A 177 -6.86 -23.83 -0.71
CA GLY A 177 -7.67 -25.04 -0.48
C GLY A 177 -7.56 -25.57 0.95
N GLY A 178 -8.62 -26.22 1.45
CA GLY A 178 -8.63 -26.83 2.79
C GLY A 178 -8.80 -25.84 3.96
N MET A 179 -9.12 -24.58 3.67
CA MET A 179 -9.46 -23.54 4.65
C MET A 179 -10.88 -23.00 4.44
N ASP A 180 -11.70 -23.71 3.66
CA ASP A 180 -13.05 -23.29 3.25
C ASP A 180 -13.99 -23.04 4.45
N ASP A 181 -13.69 -23.68 5.59
CA ASP A 181 -14.44 -23.55 6.83
C ASP A 181 -13.94 -22.42 7.74
N LEU A 182 -12.78 -21.80 7.49
CA LEU A 182 -12.17 -20.82 8.39
C LEU A 182 -13.08 -19.63 8.63
N LEU A 183 -13.60 -19.03 7.55
CA LEU A 183 -14.52 -17.89 7.65
C LEU A 183 -15.79 -18.27 8.42
N GLN A 184 -16.32 -19.48 8.21
CA GLN A 184 -17.51 -19.97 8.92
C GLN A 184 -17.23 -20.25 10.41
N ARG A 185 -16.04 -20.77 10.75
CA ARG A 185 -15.62 -20.98 12.14
C ARG A 185 -15.47 -19.65 12.88
N VAL A 186 -14.81 -18.67 12.28
CA VAL A 186 -14.68 -17.32 12.85
C VAL A 186 -16.05 -16.68 13.00
N TYR A 187 -16.93 -16.82 12.00
CA TYR A 187 -18.30 -16.29 12.04
C TYR A 187 -19.08 -16.85 13.22
N LYS A 188 -19.02 -18.17 13.42
CA LYS A 188 -19.67 -18.83 14.55
C LYS A 188 -19.14 -18.31 15.90
N LYS A 189 -17.81 -18.19 16.07
CA LYS A 189 -17.21 -17.60 17.28
C LYS A 189 -17.70 -16.17 17.55
N CYS A 190 -17.81 -15.34 16.51
CA CYS A 190 -18.33 -13.98 16.63
C CYS A 190 -19.80 -13.92 17.08
N ILE A 191 -20.63 -14.90 16.68
CA ILE A 191 -22.05 -14.99 17.09
C ILE A 191 -22.22 -15.59 18.47
N ASP A 192 -21.44 -16.61 18.81
CA ASP A 192 -21.52 -17.29 20.10
C ASP A 192 -21.04 -16.36 21.24
N GLU A 193 -20.04 -15.50 20.96
CA GLU A 193 -19.48 -14.56 21.93
C GLU A 193 -19.42 -13.10 21.40
N PRO A 194 -20.58 -12.45 21.17
CA PRO A 194 -20.64 -11.13 20.56
C PRO A 194 -20.08 -10.04 21.49
N ASN A 195 -20.19 -10.24 22.80
CA ASN A 195 -19.67 -9.34 23.84
C ASN A 195 -18.35 -9.83 24.46
N GLY A 196 -17.74 -10.89 23.91
CA GLY A 196 -16.44 -11.40 24.38
C GLY A 196 -15.32 -10.40 24.09
N GLN A 197 -14.27 -10.43 24.91
CA GLN A 197 -13.12 -9.51 24.82
C GLN A 197 -12.08 -9.91 23.78
N GLU A 198 -12.21 -11.08 23.17
CA GLU A 198 -11.28 -11.56 22.14
C GLU A 198 -11.74 -11.18 20.73
N ASN A 199 -10.82 -10.70 19.89
CA ASN A 199 -11.08 -10.42 18.47
C ASN A 199 -10.76 -11.64 17.60
N PHE A 200 -11.74 -12.52 17.41
CA PHE A 200 -11.60 -13.71 16.56
C PHE A 200 -11.34 -13.41 15.08
N VAL A 201 -11.59 -12.20 14.60
CA VAL A 201 -11.36 -11.81 13.19
C VAL A 201 -9.87 -11.83 12.84
N LYS A 202 -8.98 -11.78 13.85
CA LYS A 202 -7.53 -11.93 13.67
C LYS A 202 -7.16 -13.28 13.05
N GLU A 203 -7.90 -14.35 13.37
CA GLU A 203 -7.67 -15.72 12.87
C GLU A 203 -7.71 -15.82 11.34
N ILE A 204 -8.35 -14.87 10.65
CA ILE A 204 -8.42 -14.81 9.18
C ILE A 204 -7.04 -14.52 8.58
N TYR A 205 -6.19 -13.78 9.30
CA TYR A 205 -4.88 -13.35 8.82
C TYR A 205 -3.73 -14.23 9.32
N GLU A 206 -3.89 -14.94 10.43
CA GLU A 206 -2.86 -15.82 11.03
C GLU A 206 -2.21 -16.83 10.07
N PRO A 207 -2.92 -17.42 9.09
CA PRO A 207 -2.33 -18.38 8.17
C PRO A 207 -1.39 -17.76 7.13
N PHE A 208 -1.32 -16.43 7.03
CA PHE A 208 -0.63 -15.71 5.97
C PHE A 208 0.45 -14.80 6.53
N THR A 209 1.57 -14.72 5.82
CA THR A 209 2.55 -13.67 6.09
C THR A 209 2.07 -12.33 5.53
N ASP A 210 2.57 -11.22 6.10
CA ASP A 210 2.31 -9.87 5.57
C ASP A 210 2.71 -9.75 4.09
N GLN A 211 3.78 -10.45 3.67
CA GLN A 211 4.22 -10.46 2.29
C GLN A 211 3.21 -11.15 1.37
N GLU A 212 2.67 -12.31 1.76
CA GLU A 212 1.68 -13.03 0.95
C GLU A 212 0.40 -12.21 0.75
N VAL A 213 -0.05 -11.52 1.81
CA VAL A 213 -1.18 -10.59 1.70
C VAL A 213 -0.83 -9.44 0.75
N SER A 214 0.37 -8.87 0.85
CA SER A 214 0.83 -7.78 -0.03
C SER A 214 0.90 -8.22 -1.51
N ASP A 215 1.43 -9.41 -1.77
CA ASP A 215 1.53 -10.00 -3.11
C ASP A 215 0.14 -10.27 -3.70
N LYS A 216 -0.80 -10.73 -2.88
CA LYS A 216 -2.19 -10.90 -3.31
C LYS A 216 -2.87 -9.56 -3.57
N ILE A 217 -2.64 -8.55 -2.74
CA ILE A 217 -3.13 -7.18 -3.00
C ILE A 217 -2.61 -6.68 -4.34
N ALA A 218 -1.32 -6.86 -4.63
CA ALA A 218 -0.73 -6.49 -5.92
C ALA A 218 -1.47 -7.14 -7.09
N LYS A 219 -1.81 -8.44 -6.99
CA LYS A 219 -2.64 -9.13 -8.00
C LYS A 219 -4.04 -8.53 -8.12
N ILE A 220 -4.72 -8.24 -7.01
CA ILE A 220 -6.09 -7.70 -7.04
C ILE A 220 -6.16 -6.32 -7.69
N VAL A 221 -5.18 -5.45 -7.42
CA VAL A 221 -5.17 -4.09 -8.00
C VAL A 221 -4.66 -4.08 -9.45
N THR A 222 -4.07 -5.17 -9.93
CA THR A 222 -3.53 -5.28 -11.28
C THR A 222 -4.57 -5.86 -12.23
N SER A 223 -5.11 -5.02 -13.11
CA SER A 223 -5.97 -5.46 -14.20
C SER A 223 -5.18 -6.20 -15.29
N GLU A 224 -5.86 -7.06 -16.06
CA GLU A 224 -5.26 -7.79 -17.21
C GLU A 224 -4.66 -6.88 -18.30
N LYS A 225 -4.97 -5.58 -18.28
CA LYS A 225 -4.45 -4.60 -19.26
C LYS A 225 -3.09 -4.02 -18.88
N ILE A 226 -2.64 -4.22 -17.64
CA ILE A 226 -1.36 -3.69 -17.16
C ILE A 226 -0.24 -4.63 -17.61
N GLU A 227 0.73 -4.08 -18.34
CA GLU A 227 1.87 -4.86 -18.86
C GLU A 227 3.04 -4.91 -17.86
N ALA A 228 3.22 -3.86 -17.05
CA ALA A 228 4.30 -3.77 -16.08
C ALA A 228 4.14 -4.76 -14.91
N GLU A 229 5.27 -5.23 -14.35
CA GLU A 229 5.27 -6.01 -13.11
C GLU A 229 4.83 -5.12 -11.93
N VAL A 230 3.79 -5.50 -11.18
CA VAL A 230 3.27 -4.69 -10.06
C VAL A 230 3.64 -5.32 -8.72
N HIS A 231 4.21 -4.52 -7.83
CA HIS A 231 4.48 -4.85 -6.44
C HIS A 231 3.79 -3.86 -5.50
N VAL A 232 3.38 -4.33 -4.33
CA VAL A 232 2.85 -3.48 -3.27
C VAL A 232 3.64 -3.76 -1.99
N ILE A 233 4.16 -2.70 -1.37
CA ILE A 233 4.94 -2.76 -0.13
C ILE A 233 4.20 -1.97 0.93
N TYR A 234 4.02 -2.57 2.10
CA TYR A 234 3.47 -1.89 3.27
C TYR A 234 4.56 -1.66 4.32
N GLN A 235 4.50 -0.53 5.00
CA GLN A 235 5.25 -0.35 6.24
C GLN A 235 4.80 -1.38 7.28
N THR A 236 5.73 -2.06 7.94
CA THR A 236 5.38 -3.01 9.01
C THR A 236 4.88 -2.28 10.26
N VAL A 237 4.04 -2.91 11.08
CA VAL A 237 3.62 -2.37 12.39
C VAL A 237 4.83 -2.09 13.29
N GLN A 238 5.85 -2.96 13.27
CA GLN A 238 7.09 -2.75 14.03
C GLN A 238 7.78 -1.44 13.63
N ASN A 239 7.97 -1.22 12.32
CA ASN A 239 8.55 0.04 11.83
C ASN A 239 7.67 1.26 12.13
N LEU A 240 6.34 1.12 12.08
CA LEU A 240 5.44 2.20 12.49
C LEU A 240 5.71 2.64 13.93
N HIS A 241 5.86 1.68 14.86
CA HIS A 241 6.18 1.99 16.26
C HIS A 241 7.57 2.60 16.46
N LEU A 242 8.55 2.23 15.61
CA LEU A 242 9.87 2.89 15.61
C LEU A 242 9.78 4.33 15.09
N SER A 243 8.96 4.59 14.07
CA SER A 243 8.76 5.92 13.49
C SER A 243 7.91 6.84 14.35
N CYS A 244 6.97 6.29 15.13
CA CYS A 244 6.04 7.05 15.96
C CYS A 244 5.99 6.53 17.40
N PRO A 245 7.10 6.61 18.17
CA PRO A 245 7.19 5.99 19.50
C PRO A 245 6.24 6.58 20.54
N ALA A 246 5.78 7.82 20.34
CA ALA A 246 4.81 8.48 21.22
C ALA A 246 3.34 8.20 20.86
N HIS A 247 3.07 7.50 19.75
CA HIS A 247 1.73 7.24 19.23
C HIS A 247 1.53 5.74 18.99
N THR A 248 0.97 5.05 19.99
CA THR A 248 0.87 3.57 20.01
C THR A 248 -0.45 3.03 19.44
N GLY A 249 -1.21 3.85 18.71
CA GLY A 249 -2.49 3.44 18.15
C GLY A 249 -2.32 2.61 16.88
N ASP A 250 -2.59 1.31 16.96
CA ASP A 250 -2.37 0.37 15.84
C ASP A 250 -3.53 -0.63 15.62
N TRP A 251 -4.66 -0.46 16.33
CA TRP A 251 -5.75 -1.45 16.40
C TRP A 251 -6.36 -1.83 15.06
N TYR A 252 -6.41 -0.93 14.08
CA TYR A 252 -6.94 -1.25 12.74
C TYR A 252 -5.92 -1.98 11.84
N PHE A 253 -4.66 -2.09 12.28
CA PHE A 253 -3.64 -2.95 11.68
C PHE A 253 -3.52 -4.30 12.40
N THR A 254 -3.49 -4.28 13.73
CA THR A 254 -3.22 -5.46 14.58
C THR A 254 -4.48 -6.23 15.00
N GLY A 255 -5.61 -5.54 15.07
CA GLY A 255 -6.85 -6.05 15.64
C GLY A 255 -6.91 -5.98 17.16
N ASP A 256 -5.92 -5.35 17.81
CA ASP A 256 -5.82 -5.21 19.26
C ASP A 256 -6.51 -3.91 19.71
N PHE A 257 -7.83 -3.95 19.75
CA PHE A 257 -8.64 -2.78 20.11
C PHE A 257 -8.51 -2.44 21.60
N PRO A 258 -8.35 -1.16 21.97
CA PRO A 258 -8.20 -0.74 23.36
C PRO A 258 -9.51 -0.78 24.17
N THR A 259 -10.66 -0.96 23.50
CA THR A 259 -11.97 -1.00 24.18
C THR A 259 -12.82 -2.17 23.71
N ASP A 260 -13.65 -2.69 24.62
CA ASP A 260 -14.67 -3.71 24.30
C ASP A 260 -15.61 -3.23 23.18
N GLY A 261 -15.85 -1.92 23.09
CA GLY A 261 -16.63 -1.32 22.02
C GLY A 261 -16.01 -1.56 20.64
N GLY A 262 -14.69 -1.41 20.51
CA GLY A 262 -14.00 -1.68 19.25
C GLY A 262 -14.04 -3.16 18.87
N ILE A 263 -13.86 -4.05 19.83
CA ILE A 263 -13.99 -5.51 19.64
C ILE A 263 -15.39 -5.87 19.15
N ARG A 264 -16.44 -5.27 19.72
CA ARG A 264 -17.82 -5.48 19.26
C ARG A 264 -18.03 -4.98 17.82
N VAL A 265 -17.45 -3.83 17.46
CA VAL A 265 -17.59 -3.27 16.10
C VAL A 265 -16.91 -4.16 15.07
N VAL A 266 -15.68 -4.62 15.30
CA VAL A 266 -14.99 -5.52 14.35
C VAL A 266 -15.73 -6.85 14.18
N LYS A 267 -16.22 -7.46 15.27
CA LYS A 267 -17.04 -8.68 15.20
C LYS A 267 -18.31 -8.44 14.40
N LYS A 268 -19.04 -7.36 14.67
CA LYS A 268 -20.27 -7.02 13.96
C LYS A 268 -20.02 -6.69 12.49
N ALA A 269 -18.91 -6.02 12.17
CA ALA A 269 -18.51 -5.74 10.78
C ALA A 269 -18.24 -7.04 10.01
N PHE A 270 -17.60 -8.02 10.64
CA PHE A 270 -17.37 -9.33 10.05
C PHE A 270 -18.67 -10.15 9.91
N VAL A 271 -19.53 -10.16 10.93
CA VAL A 271 -20.86 -10.77 10.85
C VAL A 271 -21.68 -10.17 9.71
N ASN A 272 -21.71 -8.84 9.58
CA ASN A 272 -22.40 -8.15 8.49
C ASN A 272 -21.86 -8.59 7.12
N TYR A 273 -20.54 -8.74 6.98
CA TYR A 273 -19.93 -9.23 5.75
C TYR A 273 -20.38 -10.66 5.41
N MET A 274 -20.34 -11.58 6.37
CA MET A 274 -20.77 -12.97 6.18
C MET A 274 -22.26 -13.10 5.84
N GLU A 275 -23.09 -12.18 6.35
CA GLU A 275 -24.53 -12.11 6.08
C GLU A 275 -24.90 -11.29 4.84
N GLY A 276 -23.92 -10.75 4.11
CA GLY A 276 -24.14 -9.90 2.93
C GLY A 276 -24.82 -8.56 3.22
N LYS A 277 -24.75 -8.07 4.46
CA LYS A 277 -25.35 -6.80 4.88
C LYS A 277 -24.42 -5.63 4.61
N GLU A 278 -24.93 -4.61 3.92
CA GLU A 278 -24.20 -3.36 3.63
C GLU A 278 -24.50 -2.27 4.67
N VAL A 279 -24.42 -2.61 5.96
CA VAL A 279 -24.71 -1.69 7.06
C VAL A 279 -23.46 -1.44 7.91
N ARG A 280 -23.39 -0.21 8.46
CA ARG A 280 -22.33 0.14 9.41
C ARG A 280 -22.42 -0.74 10.65
N ALA A 281 -21.25 -1.03 11.23
CA ALA A 281 -21.15 -1.89 12.40
C ALA A 281 -21.45 -1.16 13.72
N TYR A 282 -21.51 0.17 13.73
CA TYR A 282 -21.91 0.99 14.88
C TYR A 282 -23.24 1.71 14.62
#